data_AF-A0A2H3DC07-F1
#
_entry.id   AF-A0A2H3DC07-F1
#
_cell.length_a   1.000
_cell.length_b   1.000
_cell.length_c   1.000
_cell.angle_alpha   90.00
_cell.angle_beta   90.00
_cell.angle_gamma   90.00
#
_symmetry.space_group_name_H-M   'P 1'
#
loop_
_entity.id
_entity.type
_entity.pdbx_description
1 polymer ?
#
loop_
_entity_poly.entity_id
_entity_poly.type
_entity_poly.pdbx_seq_one_letter_code
_entity_poly.pdbx_strand_id
1 'polypeptide(L)'
;MQNTCLVCDTPANTRCAKCTSVYYCSKAHIAQDWPTHKAYCKRVRAAANTFDAILFGVNEIKPRAIKLPWSYGPVDEDDPRGWQSLEREPWLGGKDRCPHFFYVGTFGVNGPSLGRVLALYYDENFLINGSPINRCIQNITKGKAAHPWAGNVLALRSRGLHSPDWYNDAIIEEDLAPLVRFFEDYGKEDDPAVRVSNAVGSEKRENAQVAADIDTASASVTAEPSTADFKPFAFVVFVLLFFLWTVFV
;
A
#
# COMPACT_ATOMS: atom_id res chain seq x y z
N MET A 1 3.23 21.96 5.17
CA MET A 1 4.44 21.31 5.74
C MET A 1 5.29 22.34 6.47
N GLN A 2 5.60 22.10 7.74
CA GLN A 2 6.55 22.92 8.50
C GLN A 2 7.97 22.36 8.30
N ASN A 3 8.91 23.20 7.89
CA ASN A 3 10.31 22.83 7.78
C ASN A 3 10.88 22.65 9.18
N THR A 4 11.17 21.41 9.58
CA THR A 4 11.65 21.05 10.92
C THR A 4 13.02 20.40 10.86
N CYS A 5 13.81 20.59 11.91
CA CYS A 5 15.14 19.99 12.00
C CYS A 5 15.03 18.46 12.08
N LEU A 6 15.74 17.74 11.23
CA LEU A 6 15.75 16.27 11.22
C LEU A 6 16.24 15.63 12.54
N VAL A 7 17.01 16.36 13.35
CA VAL A 7 17.63 15.84 14.58
C VAL A 7 16.80 16.14 15.82
N CYS A 8 16.20 17.33 15.91
CA CYS A 8 15.56 17.82 17.15
C CYS A 8 14.15 18.39 16.93
N ASP A 9 13.62 18.32 15.72
CA ASP A 9 12.25 18.70 15.36
C ASP A 9 11.84 20.16 15.54
N THR A 10 12.74 21.01 15.99
CA THR A 10 12.51 22.46 16.06
C THR A 10 12.35 23.05 14.65
N PRO A 11 11.56 24.12 14.47
CA PRO A 11 11.48 24.83 13.20
C PRO A 11 12.87 25.17 12.65
N ALA A 12 13.09 24.90 11.37
CA ALA A 12 14.38 25.03 10.72
C ALA A 12 14.22 25.63 9.32
N ASN A 13 14.99 26.68 9.04
CA ASN A 13 14.99 27.35 7.74
C ASN A 13 16.23 27.01 6.89
N THR A 14 17.21 26.33 7.47
CA THR A 14 18.42 25.92 6.77
C THR A 14 18.28 24.49 6.27
N ARG A 15 18.42 24.30 4.96
CA ARG A 15 18.43 22.97 4.33
C ARG A 15 19.85 22.52 4.00
N CYS A 16 20.04 21.21 3.83
CA CYS A 16 21.30 20.70 3.27
C CYS A 16 21.58 21.36 1.92
N ALA A 17 22.73 22.04 1.79
CA ALA A 17 23.08 22.77 0.57
C ALA A 17 23.29 21.87 -0.67
N LYS A 18 23.48 20.57 -0.46
CA LYS A 18 23.77 19.60 -1.54
C LYS A 18 22.50 18.97 -2.10
N CYS A 19 21.69 18.36 -1.24
CA CYS A 19 20.52 17.59 -1.67
C CYS A 19 19.19 18.34 -1.48
N THR A 20 19.20 19.46 -0.77
CA THR A 20 18.05 20.35 -0.48
C THR A 20 16.80 19.69 0.10
N SER A 21 16.87 18.39 0.47
CA SER A 21 15.72 17.57 0.87
C SER A 21 15.50 17.44 2.37
N VAL A 22 16.44 17.91 3.19
CA VAL A 22 16.37 17.83 4.66
C VAL A 22 16.74 19.19 5.27
N TYR A 23 16.15 19.48 6.43
CA TYR A 23 16.33 20.73 7.17
C TYR A 23 17.03 20.50 8.51
N TYR A 24 17.80 21.49 8.93
CA TYR A 24 18.53 21.51 10.21
C TYR A 24 18.47 22.91 10.82
N CYS A 25 18.37 22.99 12.14
CA CYS A 25 18.42 24.28 12.85
C CYS A 25 19.85 24.80 13.05
N SER A 26 20.88 23.96 12.90
CA SER A 26 22.27 24.33 13.12
C SER A 26 23.27 23.47 12.33
N LYS A 27 24.50 23.97 12.19
CA LYS A 27 25.62 23.19 11.63
C LYS A 27 26.00 22.00 12.50
N ALA A 28 25.77 22.08 13.82
CA ALA A 28 26.03 20.97 14.74
C ALA A 28 25.12 19.77 14.41
N HIS A 29 23.83 19.99 14.16
CA HIS A 29 22.91 18.93 13.75
C HIS A 29 23.19 18.39 12.34
N ILE A 30 23.70 19.22 11.43
CA ILE A 30 24.23 18.73 10.14
C ILE A 30 25.39 17.76 10.39
N ALA A 31 26.36 18.14 11.24
CA ALA A 31 27.52 17.30 11.54
C ALA A 31 27.12 15.99 12.25
N GLN A 32 26.16 16.05 13.16
CA GLN A 32 25.63 14.90 13.89
C GLN A 32 24.95 13.89 12.96
N ASP A 33 24.14 14.34 12.01
CA ASP A 33 23.43 13.47 11.06
C ASP A 33 24.28 13.11 9.83
N TRP A 34 25.40 13.79 9.58
CA TRP A 34 26.21 13.55 8.38
C TRP A 34 26.63 12.07 8.14
N PRO A 35 27.01 11.28 9.15
CA PRO A 35 27.35 9.86 8.95
C PRO A 35 26.23 9.04 8.32
N THR A 36 24.98 9.27 8.73
CA THR A 36 23.77 8.61 8.21
C THR A 36 23.28 9.28 6.93
N HIS A 37 23.32 10.60 6.87
CA HIS A 37 22.82 11.40 5.75
C HIS A 37 23.67 11.30 4.48
N LYS A 38 25.00 11.17 4.59
CA LYS A 38 25.93 11.27 3.45
C LYS A 38 25.58 10.33 2.29
N ALA A 39 25.22 9.08 2.61
CA ALA A 39 24.88 8.06 1.62
C ALA A 39 23.60 8.41 0.84
N TYR A 40 22.59 8.92 1.54
CA TYR A 40 21.34 9.41 0.95
C TYR A 40 21.55 10.72 0.18
N CYS A 41 22.28 11.67 0.76
CA CYS A 41 22.59 12.96 0.17
C CYS A 41 23.26 12.82 -1.20
N LYS A 42 24.19 11.88 -1.34
CA LYS A 42 24.90 11.64 -2.60
C LYS A 42 23.94 11.19 -3.70
N ARG A 43 23.00 10.29 -3.37
CA ARG A 43 22.03 9.71 -4.30
C ARG A 43 21.03 10.74 -4.77
N VAL A 44 20.39 11.44 -3.83
CA VAL A 44 19.45 12.52 -4.16
C VAL A 44 20.11 13.62 -4.99
N ARG A 45 21.37 13.99 -4.70
CA ARG A 45 22.09 14.99 -5.50
C ARG A 45 22.38 14.52 -6.93
N ALA A 46 22.57 13.22 -7.14
CA ALA A 46 22.86 12.65 -8.45
C ALA A 46 21.60 12.31 -9.25
N ALA A 47 20.45 12.28 -8.60
CA ALA A 47 19.19 11.89 -9.20
C ALA A 47 18.67 12.97 -10.16
N ALA A 48 18.25 12.54 -11.35
CA ALA A 48 17.50 13.39 -12.27
C ALA A 48 16.02 13.50 -11.85
N ASN A 49 15.46 12.38 -11.36
CA ASN A 49 14.07 12.29 -10.92
C ASN A 49 13.99 11.78 -9.49
N THR A 50 13.03 12.32 -8.74
CA THR A 50 12.75 11.89 -7.36
C THR A 50 11.25 11.89 -7.12
N PHE A 51 10.76 10.91 -6.36
CA PHE A 51 9.44 10.97 -5.73
C PHE A 51 9.55 11.44 -4.28
N ASP A 52 8.48 12.02 -3.75
CA ASP A 52 8.25 12.06 -2.31
C ASP A 52 7.80 10.68 -1.82
N ALA A 53 8.49 10.15 -0.80
CA ALA A 53 8.16 8.89 -0.16
C ALA A 53 8.16 9.06 1.36
N ILE A 54 7.42 8.22 2.07
CA ILE A 54 7.42 8.15 3.52
C ILE A 54 8.41 7.08 3.96
N LEU A 55 9.40 7.48 4.76
CA LEU A 55 10.34 6.55 5.40
C LEU A 55 9.92 6.29 6.84
N PHE A 56 9.81 5.01 7.17
CA PHE A 56 9.77 4.50 8.53
C PHE A 56 11.18 4.00 8.87
N GLY A 57 12.04 4.93 9.31
CA GLY A 57 13.44 4.64 9.62
C GLY A 57 13.55 3.71 10.82
N VAL A 58 14.36 2.66 10.71
CA VAL A 58 14.43 1.59 11.71
C VAL A 58 14.82 2.09 13.12
N ASN A 59 15.65 3.13 13.19
CA ASN A 59 16.11 3.76 14.42
C ASN A 59 15.44 5.13 14.69
N GLU A 60 14.45 5.52 13.89
CA GLU A 60 13.74 6.79 14.05
C GLU A 60 12.51 6.58 14.94
N ILE A 61 12.03 7.63 15.62
CA ILE A 61 10.82 7.55 16.46
C ILE A 61 9.55 7.99 15.71
N LYS A 62 9.71 8.62 14.55
CA LYS A 62 8.59 9.10 13.75
C LYS A 62 8.89 8.95 12.25
N PRO A 63 7.87 8.88 11.40
CA PRO A 63 8.04 8.79 9.97
C PRO A 63 8.41 10.17 9.42
N ARG A 64 9.08 10.19 8.27
CA ARG A 64 9.42 11.44 7.58
C ARG A 64 9.32 11.29 6.08
N ALA A 65 9.02 12.41 5.41
CA ALA A 65 9.11 12.49 3.97
C ALA A 65 10.59 12.49 3.53
N ILE A 66 10.89 11.75 2.47
CA ILE A 66 12.19 11.70 1.82
C ILE A 66 12.03 11.88 0.32
N LYS A 67 13.10 12.32 -0.35
CA LYS A 67 13.20 12.25 -1.81
C LYS A 67 13.78 10.89 -2.19
N LEU A 68 13.00 10.08 -2.88
CA LEU A 68 13.39 8.77 -3.37
C LEU A 68 13.78 8.87 -4.86
N PRO A 69 15.07 8.74 -5.21
CA PRO A 69 15.51 8.74 -6.59
C PRO A 69 14.90 7.60 -7.40
N TRP A 70 14.68 7.85 -8.68
CA TRP A 70 14.23 6.82 -9.62
C TRP A 70 14.69 7.10 -11.06
N SER A 71 14.69 6.07 -11.88
CA SER A 71 14.96 6.14 -13.33
C SER A 71 13.98 5.28 -14.10
N TYR A 72 13.88 5.48 -15.41
CA TYR A 72 13.20 4.50 -16.25
C TYR A 72 14.04 3.22 -16.36
N GLY A 73 13.37 2.07 -16.29
CA GLY A 73 13.92 0.78 -16.66
C GLY A 73 14.20 0.71 -18.17
N PRO A 74 14.96 -0.29 -18.62
CA PRO A 74 15.12 -0.55 -20.04
C PRO A 74 13.75 -0.76 -20.68
N VAL A 75 13.56 -0.18 -21.86
CA VAL A 75 12.42 -0.46 -22.72
C VAL A 75 12.82 -1.61 -23.62
N ASP A 76 11.99 -2.64 -23.71
CA ASP A 76 12.17 -3.74 -24.66
C ASP A 76 10.90 -3.94 -25.51
N GLU A 77 10.95 -4.89 -26.43
CA GLU A 77 9.85 -5.13 -27.38
C GLU A 77 8.58 -5.61 -26.68
N ASP A 78 8.69 -6.25 -25.51
CA ASP A 78 7.58 -6.80 -24.75
C ASP A 78 6.99 -5.77 -23.76
N ASP A 79 7.81 -4.84 -23.24
CA ASP A 79 7.36 -3.69 -22.46
C ASP A 79 7.77 -2.34 -23.09
N PRO A 80 7.03 -1.90 -24.13
CA PRO A 80 7.34 -0.66 -24.84
C PRO A 80 7.13 0.61 -23.99
N ARG A 81 6.51 0.49 -22.81
CA ARG A 81 6.28 1.62 -21.90
C ARG A 81 7.39 1.77 -20.87
N GLY A 82 8.16 0.72 -20.64
CA GLY A 82 9.12 0.63 -19.55
C GLY A 82 8.45 0.79 -18.18
N TRP A 83 9.30 0.82 -17.15
CA TRP A 83 8.87 0.93 -15.76
C TRP A 83 9.70 1.96 -14.99
N GLN A 84 9.22 2.40 -13.84
CA GLN A 84 9.96 3.28 -12.96
C GLN A 84 10.76 2.45 -11.95
N SER A 85 12.07 2.38 -12.16
CA SER A 85 13.01 1.70 -11.26
C SER A 85 13.39 2.62 -10.10
N LEU A 86 12.97 2.26 -8.88
CA LEU A 86 13.28 3.01 -7.67
C LEU A 86 14.69 2.72 -7.15
N GLU A 87 15.45 3.76 -6.78
CA GLU A 87 16.74 3.60 -6.10
C GLU A 87 16.51 3.32 -4.61
N ARG A 88 16.46 2.04 -4.26
CA ARG A 88 16.11 1.54 -2.92
C ARG A 88 17.21 1.71 -1.86
N GLU A 89 18.42 2.06 -2.28
CA GLU A 89 19.55 2.34 -1.39
C GLU A 89 19.47 3.79 -0.85
N PRO A 90 19.86 4.05 0.41
CA PRO A 90 20.56 3.12 1.32
C PRO A 90 19.62 2.29 2.21
N TRP A 91 18.31 2.39 2.05
CA TRP A 91 17.37 1.98 3.09
C TRP A 91 17.01 0.50 3.01
N LEU A 92 16.86 -0.03 1.81
CA LEU A 92 16.44 -1.41 1.56
C LEU A 92 17.49 -2.24 0.81
N GLY A 93 18.67 -1.68 0.55
CA GLY A 93 19.74 -2.42 -0.10
C GLY A 93 20.64 -3.21 0.85
N GLY A 94 21.43 -4.13 0.30
CA GLY A 94 22.30 -5.06 1.02
C GLY A 94 22.21 -6.50 0.50
N LYS A 95 23.26 -7.30 0.74
CA LYS A 95 23.40 -8.67 0.20
C LYS A 95 22.35 -9.66 0.71
N ASP A 96 21.87 -9.46 1.93
CA ASP A 96 20.95 -10.38 2.62
C ASP A 96 19.53 -9.82 2.76
N ARG A 97 19.20 -8.79 1.96
CA ARG A 97 17.88 -8.17 1.92
C ARG A 97 17.14 -8.59 0.67
N CYS A 98 15.85 -8.89 0.82
CA CYS A 98 14.94 -9.18 -0.28
C CYS A 98 13.86 -8.09 -0.31
N PRO A 99 14.07 -6.96 -1.01
CA PRO A 99 13.08 -5.89 -1.04
C PRO A 99 11.82 -6.36 -1.76
N HIS A 100 10.75 -6.52 -0.99
CA HIS A 100 9.42 -6.85 -1.47
C HIS A 100 8.49 -5.64 -1.30
N PHE A 101 7.36 -5.65 -1.98
CA PHE A 101 6.34 -4.61 -1.84
C PHE A 101 4.96 -5.18 -1.60
N PHE A 102 4.12 -4.41 -0.92
CA PHE A 102 2.71 -4.72 -0.68
C PHE A 102 1.85 -3.51 -1.06
N TYR A 103 0.68 -3.74 -1.67
CA TYR A 103 -0.25 -2.68 -2.00
C TYR A 103 -1.30 -2.51 -0.91
N VAL A 104 -1.40 -1.29 -0.37
CA VAL A 104 -2.43 -0.89 0.59
C VAL A 104 -3.44 0.00 -0.14
N GLY A 105 -4.62 -0.54 -0.43
CA GLY A 105 -5.71 0.17 -1.11
C GLY A 105 -6.86 0.61 -0.18
N THR A 106 -6.82 0.19 1.09
CA THR A 106 -7.86 0.39 2.09
C THR A 106 -7.29 1.09 3.34
N PHE A 107 -8.15 1.70 4.14
CA PHE A 107 -7.76 2.26 5.43
C PHE A 107 -7.54 1.12 6.45
N GLY A 108 -6.28 0.75 6.70
CA GLY A 108 -5.98 -0.49 7.41
C GLY A 108 -6.07 -1.70 6.48
N VAL A 109 -6.26 -2.90 7.04
CA VAL A 109 -6.40 -4.11 6.22
C VAL A 109 -7.84 -4.21 5.65
N ASN A 110 -8.85 -4.00 6.50
CA ASN A 110 -10.28 -4.25 6.16
C ASN A 110 -11.16 -2.98 6.16
N GLY A 111 -10.57 -1.78 6.15
CA GLY A 111 -11.33 -0.53 6.15
C GLY A 111 -11.82 -0.09 4.76
N PRO A 112 -12.41 1.12 4.67
CA PRO A 112 -12.89 1.67 3.40
C PRO A 112 -11.75 1.88 2.39
N SER A 113 -12.10 1.88 1.10
CA SER A 113 -11.16 2.20 0.01
C SER A 113 -10.58 3.61 0.18
N LEU A 114 -9.27 3.75 -0.06
CA LEU A 114 -8.58 5.04 -0.02
C LEU A 114 -8.78 5.88 -1.30
N GLY A 115 -9.39 5.30 -2.35
CA GLY A 115 -9.46 5.89 -3.69
C GLY A 115 -8.09 5.99 -4.39
N ARG A 116 -7.04 5.43 -3.78
CA ARG A 116 -5.66 5.38 -4.27
C ARG A 116 -4.94 4.16 -3.70
N VAL A 117 -3.80 3.81 -4.28
CA VAL A 117 -3.00 2.66 -3.85
C VAL A 117 -1.68 3.15 -3.30
N LEU A 118 -1.31 2.68 -2.10
CA LEU A 118 0.01 2.90 -1.51
C LEU A 118 0.86 1.65 -1.73
N ALA A 119 2.06 1.81 -2.28
CA ALA A 119 3.08 0.78 -2.38
C ALA A 119 3.98 0.84 -1.14
N LEU A 120 3.97 -0.21 -0.33
CA LEU A 120 4.77 -0.36 0.87
C LEU A 120 5.94 -1.31 0.61
N TYR A 121 7.16 -0.80 0.67
CA TYR A 121 8.38 -1.59 0.49
C TYR A 121 9.05 -1.93 1.82
N TYR A 122 9.45 -3.19 1.96
CA TYR A 122 10.16 -3.70 3.13
C TYR A 122 11.08 -4.86 2.73
N ASP A 123 11.89 -5.34 3.66
CA ASP A 123 12.73 -6.52 3.46
C ASP A 123 11.97 -7.79 3.85
N GLU A 124 11.55 -8.61 2.90
CA GLU A 124 10.75 -9.82 3.17
C GLU A 124 11.45 -10.81 4.11
N ASN A 125 12.78 -10.80 4.12
CA ASN A 125 13.58 -11.69 4.95
C ASN A 125 13.82 -11.14 6.37
N PHE A 126 13.22 -10.01 6.76
CA PHE A 126 13.55 -9.34 8.03
C PHE A 126 13.35 -10.24 9.27
N LEU A 127 12.46 -11.23 9.19
CA LEU A 127 12.19 -12.18 10.29
C LEU A 127 13.33 -13.18 10.51
N ILE A 128 14.13 -13.46 9.48
CA ILE A 128 15.15 -14.51 9.49
C ILE A 128 16.58 -13.97 9.32
N ASN A 129 16.75 -12.73 8.89
CA ASN A 129 18.07 -12.13 8.63
C ASN A 129 18.62 -11.29 9.79
N GLY A 130 17.94 -11.26 10.95
CA GLY A 130 18.38 -10.52 12.13
C GLY A 130 18.20 -9.00 12.03
N SER A 131 17.32 -8.54 11.14
CA SER A 131 17.01 -7.11 11.03
C SER A 131 16.52 -6.52 12.35
N PRO A 132 16.95 -5.30 12.72
CA PRO A 132 16.51 -4.68 13.96
C PRO A 132 15.02 -4.29 13.88
N ILE A 133 14.30 -4.44 15.01
CA ILE A 133 12.91 -3.97 15.15
C ILE A 133 12.80 -2.51 14.72
N ASN A 134 11.80 -2.20 13.90
CA ASN A 134 11.53 -0.85 13.43
C ASN A 134 10.91 -0.01 14.57
N ARG A 135 11.74 0.84 15.19
CA ARG A 135 11.33 1.71 16.31
C ARG A 135 10.32 2.76 15.89
N CYS A 136 10.34 3.17 14.63
CA CYS A 136 9.40 4.14 14.11
C CYS A 136 7.99 3.55 14.08
N ILE A 137 7.83 2.35 13.50
CA ILE A 137 6.56 1.63 13.46
C ILE A 137 6.09 1.27 14.89
N GLN A 138 7.00 0.81 15.75
CA GLN A 138 6.67 0.53 17.14
C GLN A 138 6.12 1.77 17.87
N ASN A 139 6.73 2.93 17.68
CA ASN A 139 6.32 4.16 18.34
C ASN A 139 5.00 4.71 17.79
N ILE A 140 4.83 4.81 16.47
CA ILE A 140 3.60 5.38 15.87
C ILE A 140 2.37 4.51 16.12
N THR A 141 2.55 3.19 16.23
CA THR A 141 1.46 2.26 16.57
C THR A 141 1.27 2.10 18.08
N LYS A 142 2.10 2.77 18.91
CA LYS A 142 2.11 2.61 20.37
C LYS A 142 2.20 1.14 20.80
N GLY A 143 2.96 0.33 20.06
CA GLY A 143 3.13 -1.10 20.28
C GLY A 143 1.93 -1.97 19.89
N LYS A 144 0.91 -1.44 19.19
CA LYS A 144 -0.28 -2.20 18.77
C LYS A 144 -0.09 -3.03 17.50
N ALA A 145 1.02 -2.85 16.78
CA ALA A 145 1.36 -3.69 15.64
C ALA A 145 1.61 -5.12 16.11
N ALA A 146 0.80 -6.08 15.63
CA ALA A 146 0.96 -7.48 15.97
C ALA A 146 2.17 -8.10 15.27
N HIS A 147 2.40 -7.71 14.01
CA HIS A 147 3.55 -8.16 13.24
C HIS A 147 4.83 -7.41 13.67
N PRO A 148 5.95 -8.11 13.95
CA PRO A 148 7.18 -7.50 14.45
C PRO A 148 7.99 -6.87 13.31
N TRP A 149 7.45 -5.82 12.69
CA TRP A 149 8.10 -5.09 11.60
C TRP A 149 9.54 -4.72 11.96
N ALA A 150 10.47 -5.10 11.08
CA ALA A 150 11.91 -4.88 11.25
C ALA A 150 12.55 -4.30 9.98
N GLY A 151 13.75 -3.74 10.14
CA GLY A 151 14.42 -3.02 9.06
C GLY A 151 13.76 -1.68 8.74
N ASN A 152 14.24 -1.00 7.70
CA ASN A 152 13.57 0.21 7.20
C ASN A 152 12.35 -0.20 6.36
N VAL A 153 11.31 0.62 6.40
CA VAL A 153 10.13 0.46 5.54
C VAL A 153 9.90 1.77 4.78
N LEU A 154 9.56 1.67 3.51
CA LEU A 154 9.27 2.81 2.63
C LEU A 154 7.83 2.74 2.11
N ALA A 155 7.20 3.88 1.92
CA ALA A 155 5.88 3.94 1.29
C ALA A 155 5.81 5.08 0.27
N LEU A 156 5.16 4.83 -0.86
CA LEU A 156 4.80 5.85 -1.86
C LEU A 156 3.50 5.49 -2.56
N ARG A 157 2.95 6.39 -3.38
CA ARG A 157 1.73 6.08 -4.14
C ARG A 157 2.06 5.28 -5.39
N SER A 158 1.19 4.35 -5.75
CA SER A 158 1.20 3.66 -7.04
C SER A 158 0.06 4.19 -7.93
N ARG A 159 0.27 4.20 -9.25
CA ARG A 159 -0.74 4.60 -10.24
C ARG A 159 -1.89 3.59 -10.39
N GLY A 160 -1.79 2.42 -9.78
CA GLY A 160 -2.88 1.46 -9.68
C GLY A 160 -2.40 0.01 -9.70
N LEU A 161 -3.28 -0.92 -9.31
CA LEU A 161 -2.98 -2.36 -9.24
C LEU A 161 -2.60 -2.97 -10.60
N HIS A 162 -3.05 -2.36 -11.70
CA HIS A 162 -2.79 -2.82 -13.08
C HIS A 162 -1.60 -2.13 -13.75
N SER A 163 -0.91 -1.24 -13.04
CA SER A 163 0.31 -0.60 -13.51
C SER A 163 1.39 -0.77 -12.45
N PRO A 164 1.83 -2.03 -12.22
CA PRO A 164 2.98 -2.27 -11.36
C PRO A 164 4.14 -1.42 -11.88
N ASP A 165 4.93 -0.90 -10.95
CA ASP A 165 6.11 -0.09 -11.28
C ASP A 165 5.87 1.30 -11.87
N TRP A 166 4.65 1.82 -11.72
CA TRP A 166 4.35 3.23 -11.92
C TRP A 166 3.89 3.89 -10.63
N TYR A 167 4.59 4.95 -10.24
CA TYR A 167 4.48 5.59 -8.94
C TYR A 167 4.11 7.07 -9.05
N ASN A 168 3.64 7.62 -7.93
CA ASN A 168 3.42 9.05 -7.69
C ASN A 168 3.94 9.42 -6.30
N ASP A 169 4.08 10.72 -6.06
CA ASP A 169 4.46 11.28 -4.76
C ASP A 169 3.51 10.86 -3.64
N ALA A 170 4.09 10.46 -2.51
CA ALA A 170 3.39 10.31 -1.24
C ALA A 170 3.06 11.67 -0.63
N ILE A 171 1.90 11.77 0.02
CA ILE A 171 1.50 12.93 0.80
C ILE A 171 1.36 12.48 2.25
N ILE A 172 2.31 12.86 3.10
CA ILE A 172 2.41 12.33 4.46
C ILE A 172 1.14 12.63 5.29
N GLU A 173 0.53 13.79 5.10
CA GLU A 173 -0.71 14.18 5.80
C GLU A 173 -1.91 13.29 5.45
N GLU A 174 -1.95 12.74 4.23
CA GLU A 174 -3.06 11.90 3.76
C GLU A 174 -2.77 10.41 3.92
N ASP A 175 -1.52 10.01 3.69
CA ASP A 175 -1.12 8.61 3.52
C ASP A 175 -0.63 7.97 4.82
N LEU A 176 -0.22 8.76 5.82
CA LEU A 176 0.32 8.21 7.05
C LEU A 176 -0.73 7.49 7.90
N ALA A 177 -1.92 8.07 8.09
CA ALA A 177 -2.95 7.46 8.94
C ALA A 177 -3.41 6.07 8.44
N PRO A 178 -3.69 5.87 7.14
CA PRO A 178 -3.95 4.53 6.60
C PRO A 178 -2.82 3.53 6.83
N LEU A 179 -1.55 3.96 6.66
CA LEU A 179 -0.39 3.09 6.87
C LEU A 179 -0.21 2.71 8.34
N VAL A 180 -0.39 3.65 9.27
CA VAL A 180 -0.36 3.36 10.72
C VAL A 180 -1.42 2.32 11.05
N ARG A 181 -2.65 2.51 10.54
CA ARG A 181 -3.73 1.55 10.76
C ARG A 181 -3.40 0.18 10.14
N PHE A 182 -2.81 0.17 8.95
CA PHE A 182 -2.37 -1.06 8.31
C PHE A 182 -1.36 -1.82 9.18
N PHE A 183 -0.34 -1.14 9.73
CA PHE A 183 0.61 -1.77 10.63
C PHE A 183 -0.03 -2.30 11.92
N GLU A 184 -1.03 -1.60 12.46
CA GLU A 184 -1.79 -2.09 13.61
C GLU A 184 -2.56 -3.37 13.28
N ASP A 185 -3.20 -3.44 12.11
CA ASP A 185 -4.13 -4.52 11.74
C ASP A 185 -3.41 -5.74 11.12
N TYR A 186 -2.26 -5.52 10.48
CA TYR A 186 -1.53 -6.56 9.76
C TYR A 186 -1.11 -7.72 10.68
N GLY A 187 -1.47 -8.94 10.29
CA GLY A 187 -1.24 -10.16 11.06
C GLY A 187 -2.25 -10.44 12.18
N LYS A 188 -3.28 -9.60 12.36
CA LYS A 188 -4.38 -9.86 13.33
C LYS A 188 -5.51 -10.72 12.76
N GLU A 189 -5.49 -11.04 11.47
CA GLU A 189 -6.54 -11.85 10.83
C GLU A 189 -6.53 -13.32 11.28
N ASP A 190 -5.44 -13.76 11.90
CA ASP A 190 -5.33 -15.06 12.56
C ASP A 190 -5.76 -15.06 14.03
N ASP A 191 -6.27 -13.94 14.55
CA ASP A 191 -6.90 -13.90 15.86
C ASP A 191 -8.28 -14.59 15.80
N PRO A 192 -8.51 -15.69 16.55
CA PRO A 192 -9.78 -16.40 16.55
C PRO A 192 -10.98 -15.51 16.93
N ALA A 193 -10.76 -14.42 17.68
CA ALA A 193 -11.82 -13.47 18.00
C ALA A 193 -12.33 -12.67 16.79
N VAL A 194 -11.44 -12.37 15.83
CA VAL A 194 -11.76 -11.59 14.62
C VAL A 194 -12.50 -12.45 13.59
N ARG A 195 -12.18 -13.75 13.51
CA ARG A 195 -12.90 -14.70 12.65
C ARG A 195 -14.38 -14.81 13.02
N VAL A 196 -14.70 -14.80 14.32
CA VAL A 196 -16.09 -14.85 14.81
C VAL A 196 -16.84 -13.55 14.49
N SER A 197 -16.21 -12.38 14.67
CA SER A 197 -16.87 -11.10 14.33
C SER A 197 -17.11 -10.92 12.83
N ASN A 198 -16.20 -11.42 11.99
CA ASN A 198 -16.34 -11.32 10.53
C ASN A 198 -17.43 -12.28 10.01
N ALA A 199 -17.55 -13.49 10.58
CA ALA A 199 -18.63 -14.43 10.26
C ALA A 199 -20.02 -13.88 10.65
N VAL A 200 -20.13 -13.28 11.84
CA VAL A 200 -21.38 -12.63 12.29
C VAL A 200 -21.72 -11.41 11.43
N GLY A 201 -20.70 -10.67 10.98
CA GLY A 201 -20.87 -9.52 10.08
C GLY A 201 -21.31 -9.91 8.66
N SER A 202 -20.81 -11.03 8.12
CA SER A 202 -21.22 -11.53 6.80
C SER A 202 -22.64 -12.07 6.81
N GLU A 203 -23.04 -12.84 7.83
CA GLU A 203 -24.42 -13.33 7.98
C GLU A 203 -25.42 -12.17 8.10
N LYS A 204 -25.06 -11.09 8.80
CA LYS A 204 -25.93 -9.93 8.96
C LYS A 204 -26.10 -9.14 7.65
N ARG A 205 -25.08 -9.12 6.77
CA ARG A 205 -25.16 -8.49 5.45
C ARG A 205 -25.94 -9.35 4.45
N GLU A 206 -25.75 -10.65 4.48
CA GLU A 206 -26.48 -11.60 3.64
C GLU A 206 -27.98 -11.59 3.98
N ASN A 207 -28.34 -11.63 5.27
CA ASN A 207 -29.73 -11.52 5.71
C ASN A 207 -30.37 -10.16 5.35
N ALA A 208 -29.60 -9.07 5.38
CA ALA A 208 -30.08 -7.75 4.96
C ALA A 208 -30.31 -7.66 3.44
N GLN A 209 -29.47 -8.32 2.64
CA GLN A 209 -29.63 -8.40 1.18
C GLN A 209 -30.88 -9.23 0.82
N VAL A 210 -31.06 -10.39 1.46
CA VAL A 210 -32.25 -11.23 1.25
C VAL A 210 -33.54 -10.48 1.63
N ALA A 211 -33.53 -9.70 2.72
CA ALA A 211 -34.68 -8.88 3.09
C ALA A 211 -35.01 -7.79 2.04
N ALA A 212 -33.99 -7.12 1.49
CA ALA A 212 -34.18 -6.11 0.45
C ALA A 212 -34.70 -6.72 -0.87
N ASP A 213 -34.26 -7.94 -1.21
CA ASP A 213 -34.69 -8.64 -2.42
C ASP A 213 -36.16 -9.11 -2.29
N ILE A 214 -36.61 -9.48 -1.08
CA ILE A 214 -38.02 -9.84 -0.80
C ILE A 214 -38.95 -8.62 -0.89
N ASP A 215 -38.53 -7.46 -0.39
CA ASP A 215 -39.31 -6.21 -0.48
C ASP A 215 -39.44 -5.76 -1.95
N THR A 216 -38.39 -5.95 -2.74
CA THR A 216 -38.39 -5.63 -4.18
C THR A 216 -39.30 -6.57 -4.97
N ALA A 217 -39.33 -7.86 -4.64
CA ALA A 217 -40.25 -8.83 -5.25
C ALA A 217 -41.72 -8.52 -4.93
N SER A 218 -42.01 -8.11 -3.69
CA SER A 218 -43.36 -7.76 -3.23
C SER A 218 -43.93 -6.52 -3.91
N ALA A 219 -43.08 -5.61 -4.40
CA ALA A 219 -43.50 -4.42 -5.16
C ALA A 219 -43.82 -4.69 -6.64
N SER A 220 -43.54 -5.89 -7.16
CA SER A 220 -43.75 -6.25 -8.58
C SER A 220 -45.03 -7.06 -8.85
N VAL A 221 -45.82 -7.39 -7.82
CA VAL A 221 -47.07 -8.16 -7.94
C VAL A 221 -48.30 -7.23 -7.82
N THR A 222 -48.33 -6.15 -8.60
CA THR A 222 -49.58 -5.41 -8.89
C THR A 222 -49.52 -4.83 -10.32
N ALA A 223 -49.63 -5.68 -11.33
CA ALA A 223 -49.97 -5.25 -12.68
C ALA A 223 -50.91 -6.30 -13.31
N GLU A 224 -52.13 -5.87 -13.64
CA GLU A 224 -53.23 -6.67 -14.20
C GLU A 224 -52.94 -7.22 -15.61
N PRO A 225 -53.62 -8.30 -16.05
CA PRO A 225 -53.35 -8.95 -17.33
C PRO A 225 -54.10 -8.27 -18.49
N SER A 226 -53.37 -7.80 -19.51
CA SER A 226 -53.95 -7.45 -20.81
C SER A 226 -53.98 -8.66 -21.74
N THR A 227 -55.17 -8.98 -22.26
CA THR A 227 -55.43 -10.01 -23.26
C THR A 227 -54.80 -9.67 -24.61
N ALA A 228 -53.94 -10.53 -25.16
CA ALA A 228 -53.61 -10.53 -26.58
C ALA A 228 -53.13 -11.92 -27.07
N ASP A 229 -53.95 -12.50 -27.94
CA ASP A 229 -53.68 -13.43 -29.04
C ASP A 229 -52.48 -14.40 -28.99
N PHE A 230 -52.83 -15.68 -28.79
CA PHE A 230 -51.98 -16.83 -29.11
C PHE A 230 -52.14 -17.25 -30.58
N LYS A 231 -51.02 -17.31 -31.32
CA LYS A 231 -50.87 -18.21 -32.49
C LYS A 231 -49.86 -19.30 -32.15
N PRO A 232 -50.09 -20.57 -32.55
CA PRO A 232 -49.23 -21.68 -32.16
C PRO A 232 -48.12 -21.91 -33.18
N PHE A 233 -46.87 -22.02 -32.74
CA PHE A 233 -45.84 -22.71 -33.54
C PHE A 233 -44.81 -23.41 -32.63
N ALA A 234 -44.91 -24.75 -32.66
CA ALA A 234 -43.89 -25.78 -32.54
C ALA A 234 -42.82 -25.73 -31.42
N PHE A 235 -43.03 -26.63 -30.46
CA PHE A 235 -42.03 -27.44 -29.75
C PHE A 235 -40.71 -27.67 -30.50
N VAL A 236 -39.57 -27.35 -29.86
CA VAL A 236 -38.36 -28.20 -29.88
C VAL A 236 -37.67 -28.15 -28.52
N VAL A 237 -37.64 -29.31 -27.87
CA VAL A 237 -36.87 -29.65 -26.67
C VAL A 237 -35.40 -29.84 -27.08
N PHE A 238 -34.44 -29.21 -26.39
CA PHE A 238 -33.09 -29.78 -26.29
C PHE A 238 -32.45 -29.44 -24.95
N VAL A 239 -32.37 -30.48 -24.13
CA VAL A 239 -31.64 -30.58 -22.87
C VAL A 239 -30.40 -31.43 -23.16
N LEU A 240 -29.31 -31.12 -22.44
CA LEU A 240 -28.14 -31.96 -22.12
C LEU A 240 -26.85 -31.90 -22.99
N LEU A 241 -25.76 -31.67 -22.24
CA LEU A 241 -24.39 -32.19 -22.36
C LEU A 241 -23.40 -31.44 -23.24
N PHE A 242 -22.38 -30.83 -22.62
CA PHE A 242 -20.97 -31.05 -22.96
C PHE A 242 -20.07 -30.60 -21.79
N PHE A 243 -19.87 -31.52 -20.84
CA PHE A 243 -18.71 -31.55 -19.95
C PHE A 243 -17.73 -32.58 -20.51
N LEU A 244 -16.43 -32.26 -20.45
CA LEU A 244 -15.22 -33.08 -20.66
C LEU A 244 -14.55 -33.12 -22.05
N TRP A 245 -13.21 -33.04 -21.95
CA TRP A 245 -12.12 -33.10 -22.92
C TRP A 245 -11.86 -31.83 -23.74
N THR A 246 -10.68 -31.22 -23.66
CA THR A 246 -9.40 -31.86 -24.00
C THR A 246 -8.20 -31.43 -23.13
N VAL A 247 -7.49 -32.45 -22.62
CA VAL A 247 -6.06 -32.46 -22.26
C VAL A 247 -5.39 -33.34 -23.34
N PHE A 248 -4.17 -32.97 -23.76
CA PHE A 248 -3.31 -33.63 -24.76
C PHE A 248 -3.74 -33.49 -26.23
N VAL A 249 -3.05 -32.61 -26.99
CA VAL A 249 -1.88 -32.92 -27.85
C VAL A 249 -0.99 -31.69 -27.90
#